data_AF-A0A3D3Q4L6-F1
#
_entry.id   AF-A0A3D3Q4L6-F1
#
_cell.length_a   1.000
_cell.length_b   1.000
_cell.length_c   1.000
_cell.angle_alpha   90.00
_cell.angle_beta   90.00
_cell.angle_gamma   90.00
#
_symmetry.space_group_name_H-M   'P 1'
#
loop_
_entity.id
_entity.type
_entity.pdbx_description
1 polymer ?
#
loop_
_entity_poly.entity_id
_entity_poly.type
_entity_poly.pdbx_seq_one_letter_code
_entity_poly.pdbx_strand_id
1 'polypeptide(L)'
;LRRIAEGAAMIRTKGEAGTGNVVEAVRHMRKILGQIRQLSVLRDDELQRAAKDLQAPLELVRSVAAAGKLPVVNFSAGGIASPADAALMM
;
A
#
# COMPACT_ATOMS: atom_id res chain seq x y z
N LEU A 1 -0.09 6.85 -0.93
CA LEU A 1 -0.17 7.83 -2.03
C LEU A 1 0.20 9.25 -1.60
N ARG A 2 -0.38 9.83 -0.53
CA ARG A 2 0.04 11.15 0.00
C ARG A 2 1.55 11.32 0.16
N ARG A 3 2.22 10.39 0.87
CA ARG A 3 3.68 10.42 1.03
C ARG A 3 4.46 10.36 -0.28
N ILE A 4 3.94 9.65 -1.29
CA ILE A 4 4.55 9.61 -2.63
C ILE A 4 4.40 10.97 -3.31
N ALA A 5 3.23 11.61 -3.16
CA ALA A 5 2.99 12.98 -3.66
C ALA A 5 3.90 14.01 -2.98
N GLU A 6 4.25 13.80 -1.71
CA GLU A 6 5.21 14.60 -0.94
C GLU A 6 6.67 14.31 -1.33
N GLY A 7 6.94 13.39 -2.27
CA GLY A 7 8.29 13.08 -2.77
C GLY A 7 8.94 11.81 -2.19
N ALA A 8 8.20 10.97 -1.45
CA ALA A 8 8.78 9.72 -0.96
C ALA A 8 9.09 8.75 -2.12
N ALA A 9 10.37 8.40 -2.28
CA ALA A 9 10.86 7.43 -3.26
C ALA A 9 10.70 5.96 -2.82
N MET A 10 10.24 5.74 -1.58
CA MET A 10 10.00 4.43 -0.99
C MET A 10 8.90 4.53 0.07
N ILE A 11 8.08 3.49 0.20
CA ILE A 11 7.10 3.35 1.26
C ILE A 11 7.41 2.10 2.08
N ARG A 12 7.10 2.16 3.37
CA ARG A 12 7.02 0.97 4.23
C ARG A 12 5.64 0.83 4.83
N THR A 13 5.12 -0.40 4.90
CA THR A 13 3.94 -0.69 5.70
C THR A 13 4.30 -0.59 7.18
N LYS A 14 3.35 -0.14 8.00
CA LYS A 14 3.57 0.02 9.43
C LYS A 14 3.02 -1.21 10.15
N GLY A 15 3.86 -2.05 10.72
CA GLY A 15 3.46 -3.05 11.69
C GLY A 15 3.47 -2.48 13.12
N GLU A 16 3.38 -3.37 14.08
CA GLU A 16 3.60 -3.04 15.49
C GLU A 16 5.11 -3.16 15.78
N ALA A 17 5.72 -2.07 16.26
CA ALA A 17 7.15 -2.04 16.50
C ALA A 17 7.48 -2.61 17.88
N GLY A 18 8.50 -3.47 17.97
CA GLY A 18 9.03 -3.97 19.25
C GLY A 18 8.25 -5.13 19.88
N THR A 19 7.18 -5.64 19.27
CA THR A 19 6.37 -6.74 19.84
C THR A 19 6.71 -8.12 19.30
N GLY A 20 7.45 -8.21 18.19
CA GLY A 20 7.71 -9.47 17.50
C GLY A 20 6.44 -10.11 16.89
N ASN A 21 5.35 -9.35 16.77
CA ASN A 21 4.08 -9.82 16.23
C ASN A 21 3.79 -9.21 14.85
N VAL A 22 3.82 -10.05 13.80
CA VAL A 22 3.66 -9.63 12.40
C VAL A 22 2.22 -9.28 11.99
N VAL A 23 1.22 -9.52 12.85
CA VAL A 23 -0.21 -9.39 12.51
C VAL A 23 -0.58 -8.02 11.91
N GLU A 24 -0.08 -6.93 12.48
CA GLU A 24 -0.38 -5.59 11.97
C GLU A 24 0.34 -5.28 10.65
N ALA A 25 1.54 -5.83 10.43
CA ALA A 25 2.21 -5.72 9.14
C ALA A 25 1.42 -6.46 8.05
N VAL A 26 0.94 -7.68 8.34
CA VAL A 26 0.07 -8.47 7.45
C VAL A 26 -1.21 -7.71 7.13
N ARG A 27 -1.89 -7.15 8.15
CA ARG A 27 -3.14 -6.40 8.01
C ARG A 27 -2.97 -5.23 7.04
N HIS A 28 -1.93 -4.41 7.26
CA HIS A 28 -1.69 -3.24 6.42
C HIS A 28 -1.26 -3.61 5.00
N MET A 29 -0.42 -4.65 4.84
CA MET A 29 -0.03 -5.13 3.52
C MET A 29 -1.24 -5.63 2.72
N ARG A 30 -2.09 -6.46 3.32
CA ARG A 30 -3.33 -6.95 2.69
C ARG A 30 -4.28 -5.82 2.33
N LYS A 31 -4.41 -4.80 3.19
CA LYS A 31 -5.22 -3.61 2.91
C LYS A 31 -4.71 -2.87 1.67
N ILE A 32 -3.41 -2.62 1.58
CA ILE A 32 -2.79 -1.91 0.45
C ILE A 32 -3.01 -2.71 -0.85
N LEU A 33 -2.67 -4.01 -0.85
CA LEU A 33 -2.86 -4.86 -2.04
C LEU A 33 -4.34 -4.99 -2.44
N GLY A 34 -5.24 -5.09 -1.46
CA GLY A 34 -6.68 -5.10 -1.70
C GLY A 34 -7.16 -3.82 -2.38
N GLN A 35 -6.73 -2.66 -1.88
CA GLN A 35 -7.08 -1.37 -2.47
C GLN A 35 -6.50 -1.20 -3.87
N ILE A 36 -5.27 -1.64 -4.13
CA ILE A 36 -4.69 -1.62 -5.48
C ILE A 36 -5.53 -2.45 -6.47
N ARG A 37 -5.92 -3.67 -6.08
CA ARG A 37 -6.80 -4.53 -6.90
C ARG A 37 -8.18 -3.92 -7.13
N GLN A 38 -8.73 -3.24 -6.13
CA GLN A 38 -9.99 -2.51 -6.29
C GLN A 38 -9.83 -1.37 -7.30
N LEU A 39 -8.79 -0.56 -7.19
CA LEU A 39 -8.53 0.53 -8.12
C LEU A 39 -8.33 0.04 -9.56
N SER A 40 -7.68 -1.12 -9.77
CA SER A 40 -7.42 -1.64 -11.12
C SER A 40 -8.65 -2.11 -11.88
N VAL A 41 -9.80 -2.29 -11.21
CA VAL A 41 -11.05 -2.72 -11.85
C VAL A 41 -12.10 -1.60 -11.94
N LEU A 42 -11.83 -0.44 -11.34
CA LEU A 42 -12.72 0.72 -11.42
C LEU A 42 -12.64 1.38 -12.79
N ARG A 43 -13.75 1.98 -13.22
CA ARG A 43 -13.78 2.83 -14.41
C ARG A 43 -13.18 4.20 -14.10
N ASP A 44 -12.75 4.90 -15.15
CA ASP A 44 -12.02 6.16 -15.03
C ASP A 44 -12.79 7.28 -14.31
N ASP A 45 -14.12 7.29 -14.47
CA ASP A 45 -15.06 8.19 -13.78
C ASP A 45 -15.18 7.87 -12.29
N GLU A 46 -15.09 6.59 -11.91
CA GLU A 46 -15.12 6.14 -10.52
C GLU A 46 -13.81 6.45 -9.76
N LEU A 47 -12.69 6.56 -10.48
CA LEU A 47 -11.39 6.87 -9.89
C LEU A 47 -11.34 8.26 -9.23
N GLN A 48 -12.12 9.24 -9.71
CA GLN A 48 -12.20 10.56 -9.07
C GLN A 48 -12.77 10.48 -7.65
N ARG A 49 -13.83 9.70 -7.48
CA ARG A 49 -14.44 9.45 -6.16
C ARG A 49 -13.47 8.67 -5.28
N ALA A 50 -12.84 7.61 -5.81
CA ALA A 50 -11.86 6.84 -5.08
C ALA A 50 -10.68 7.70 -4.60
N ALA A 51 -10.19 8.63 -5.42
CA ALA A 51 -9.13 9.56 -5.06
C ALA A 51 -9.54 10.50 -3.92
N LYS A 52 -10.78 11.00 -3.95
CA LYS A 52 -11.35 11.81 -2.86
C LYS A 52 -11.43 11.02 -1.55
N ASP A 53 -11.96 9.80 -1.59
CA ASP A 53 -12.12 8.93 -0.41
C ASP A 53 -10.75 8.52 0.18
N LEU A 54 -9.76 8.26 -0.69
CA LEU A 54 -8.39 7.96 -0.28
C LEU A 54 -7.58 9.20 0.14
N GLN A 55 -8.13 10.41 -0.05
CA GLN A 55 -7.43 11.68 0.14
C GLN A 55 -6.06 11.70 -0.57
N ALA A 56 -6.05 11.28 -1.83
CA ALA A 56 -4.84 11.13 -2.64
C ALA A 56 -4.97 11.90 -3.97
N PRO A 57 -3.86 12.35 -4.57
CA PRO A 57 -3.90 12.98 -5.90
C PRO A 57 -4.45 12.02 -6.95
N LEU A 58 -5.38 12.51 -7.79
CA LEU A 58 -6.05 11.72 -8.81
C LEU A 58 -5.06 11.07 -9.78
N GLU A 59 -4.04 11.79 -10.22
CA GLU A 59 -3.00 11.27 -11.12
C GLU A 59 -2.25 10.07 -10.54
N LEU A 60 -1.97 10.09 -9.22
CA LEU A 60 -1.34 8.94 -8.55
C LEU A 60 -2.32 7.76 -8.40
N VAL A 61 -3.61 8.02 -8.26
CA VAL A 61 -4.62 6.96 -8.21
C VAL A 61 -4.78 6.31 -9.58
N ARG A 62 -4.83 7.12 -10.66
CA ARG A 62 -4.85 6.65 -12.05
C ARG A 62 -3.62 5.82 -12.41
N SER A 63 -2.43 6.28 -12.03
CA SER A 63 -1.20 5.53 -12.30
C SER A 63 -1.16 4.18 -11.58
N VAL A 64 -1.64 4.11 -10.35
CA VAL A 64 -1.75 2.86 -9.59
C VAL A 64 -2.81 1.93 -10.18
N ALA A 65 -3.98 2.46 -10.56
CA ALA A 65 -5.04 1.70 -11.21
C ALA A 65 -4.55 1.06 -12.52
N ALA A 66 -3.86 1.84 -13.36
CA ALA A 66 -3.31 1.38 -14.64
C ALA A 66 -2.15 0.38 -14.47
N ALA A 67 -1.24 0.62 -13.51
CA ALA A 67 -0.05 -0.22 -13.32
C ALA A 67 -0.30 -1.47 -12.45
N GLY A 68 -1.38 -1.50 -11.67
CA GLY A 68 -1.67 -2.58 -10.72
C GLY A 68 -0.66 -2.68 -9.57
N LYS A 69 0.13 -1.63 -9.32
CA LYS A 69 1.16 -1.58 -8.27
C LYS A 69 1.45 -0.15 -7.85
N LEU A 70 2.14 0.03 -6.72
CA LEU A 70 2.65 1.34 -6.30
C LEU A 70 3.79 1.79 -7.23
N PRO A 71 3.93 3.11 -7.49
CA PRO A 71 4.98 3.65 -8.36
C PRO A 71 6.37 3.69 -7.68
N VAL A 72 6.46 3.25 -6.42
CA VAL A 72 7.69 3.20 -5.63
C VAL A 72 7.80 1.86 -4.92
N VAL A 73 9.00 1.54 -4.44
CA VAL A 73 9.27 0.34 -3.64
C VAL A 73 8.40 0.34 -2.37
N ASN A 74 7.81 -0.80 -2.04
CA ASN A 74 7.01 -1.03 -0.84
C ASN A 74 7.64 -2.13 0.01
N PHE A 75 8.07 -1.82 1.23
CA PHE A 75 8.65 -2.78 2.17
C PHE A 75 7.72 -3.04 3.35
N SER A 76 7.73 -4.27 3.86
CA SER A 76 7.08 -4.58 5.14
C SER A 76 7.98 -4.19 6.31
N ALA A 77 7.42 -3.60 7.35
CA ALA A 77 8.15 -3.30 8.58
C ALA A 77 7.28 -3.51 9.82
N GLY A 78 7.90 -3.90 10.94
CA GLY A 78 7.25 -4.10 12.24
C GLY A 78 6.78 -5.54 12.46
N GLY A 79 7.15 -6.11 13.61
CA GLY A 79 6.68 -7.43 14.03
C GLY A 79 7.31 -8.65 13.34
N ILE A 80 8.24 -8.46 12.39
CA ILE A 80 8.97 -9.57 11.76
C ILE A 80 9.96 -10.14 12.78
N ALA A 81 9.76 -11.39 13.21
CA ALA A 81 10.58 -12.05 14.22
C ALA A 81 11.30 -13.29 13.70
N SER A 82 10.80 -13.90 12.62
CA SER A 82 11.34 -15.12 12.03
C SER A 82 11.56 -15.02 10.52
N PRO A 83 12.37 -15.91 9.92
CA PRO A 83 12.46 -16.04 8.46
C PRO A 83 11.11 -16.35 7.79
N ALA A 84 10.21 -17.08 8.48
CA ALA A 84 8.87 -17.36 7.97
C ALA A 84 8.01 -16.08 7.88
N ASP A 85 8.11 -15.18 8.86
CA ASP A 85 7.43 -13.88 8.82
C ASP A 85 7.96 -13.03 7.66
N ALA A 86 9.28 -13.03 7.44
CA ALA A 86 9.90 -12.32 6.32
C ALA A 86 9.42 -12.87 4.97
N ALA A 87 9.38 -14.20 4.81
CA ALA A 87 8.90 -14.85 3.61
C ALA A 87 7.40 -14.60 3.35
N LEU A 88 6.58 -14.53 4.40
CA LEU A 88 5.16 -14.18 4.30
C LEU A 88 4.93 -12.75 3.79
N MET A 89 5.89 -11.85 4.03
CA MET A 89 5.81 -10.42 3.71
C MET A 89 6.36 -10.04 2.34
N MET A 90 6.92 -11.01 1.59
CA MET A 90 7.35 -10.85 0.20
C MET A 90 6.18 -11.04 -0.77
#